data_AF-A0A0A1TM74-F1
#
_entry.id   AF-A0A0A1TM74-F1
#
_cell.length_a   1.000
_cell.length_b   1.000
_cell.length_c   1.000
_cell.angle_alpha   90.00
_cell.angle_beta   90.00
_cell.angle_gamma   90.00
#
_symmetry.space_group_name_H-M   'P 1'
#
loop_
_entity.id
_entity.type
_entity.pdbx_description
1 polymer ?
#
loop_
_entity_poly.entity_id
_entity_poly.type
_entity_poly.pdbx_seq_one_letter_code
_entity_poly.pdbx_strand_id
1 'polypeptide(L)'
;MSLDKTKTSEHVHLLAALNYYSRIRFMANLATLIQNATSPRRIVNVGGGGMEGLLDATDLPGLRVTPDMIRGHLSTLITLGIEAIQKTAPKISFIHNYPGTVLTGLYRDMETIPFDPSLAMPLDECGERHLYLATSKRYPSLVQDTVTVRVQGGDDVAIGTTGEFGTGVYSIGSDGEAVSESRAILAQLRQQGMVEEIQRHTMGEFIRILGS
;
A
#
# COMPACT_ATOMS: atom_id res chain seq x y z
N MET A 1 -14.18 -8.06 -10.65
CA MET A 1 -13.45 -8.37 -9.40
C MET A 1 -14.22 -9.44 -8.65
N SER A 2 -13.78 -10.70 -8.79
CA SER A 2 -14.34 -11.78 -7.97
C SER A 2 -13.82 -11.62 -6.55
N LEU A 3 -14.73 -11.49 -5.59
CA LEU A 3 -14.45 -11.59 -4.15
C LEU A 3 -14.60 -13.04 -3.66
N ASP A 4 -14.62 -13.99 -4.60
CA ASP A 4 -14.66 -15.40 -4.25
C ASP A 4 -13.42 -15.79 -3.45
N LYS A 5 -13.59 -16.79 -2.59
CA LYS A 5 -12.53 -17.31 -1.73
C LYS A 5 -11.62 -18.27 -2.48
N THR A 6 -11.41 -18.03 -3.79
CA THR A 6 -10.57 -18.87 -4.64
C THR A 6 -9.17 -18.92 -4.07
N LYS A 7 -8.55 -20.09 -4.15
CA LYS A 7 -7.17 -20.31 -3.72
C LYS A 7 -6.28 -20.55 -4.92
N THR A 8 -5.04 -20.08 -4.84
CA THR A 8 -3.98 -20.47 -5.79
C THR A 8 -3.62 -21.95 -5.60
N SER A 9 -2.82 -22.49 -6.52
CA SER A 9 -2.24 -23.83 -6.37
C SER A 9 -1.36 -23.98 -5.12
N GLU A 10 -0.86 -22.87 -4.56
CA GLU A 10 -0.06 -22.88 -3.32
C GLU A 10 -0.93 -22.69 -2.04
N HIS A 11 -2.25 -22.81 -2.20
CA HIS A 11 -3.26 -22.69 -1.15
C HIS A 11 -3.37 -21.31 -0.48
N VAL A 12 -2.93 -20.26 -1.17
CA VAL A 12 -3.12 -18.87 -0.73
C VAL A 12 -4.42 -18.31 -1.28
N HIS A 13 -5.15 -17.54 -0.49
CA HIS A 13 -6.33 -16.80 -0.98
C HIS A 13 -5.93 -15.90 -2.15
N LEU A 14 -6.55 -16.08 -3.33
CA LEU A 14 -6.15 -15.42 -4.58
C LEU A 14 -6.13 -13.89 -4.46
N LEU A 15 -7.13 -13.32 -3.78
CA LEU A 15 -7.21 -11.88 -3.56
C LEU A 15 -6.01 -11.37 -2.74
N ALA A 16 -5.65 -12.05 -1.66
CA ALA A 16 -4.49 -11.71 -0.84
C ALA A 16 -3.16 -12.00 -1.57
N ALA A 17 -3.09 -13.08 -2.35
CA ALA A 17 -1.93 -13.38 -3.19
C ALA A 17 -1.60 -12.22 -4.13
N LEU A 18 -2.62 -11.65 -4.80
CA LEU A 18 -2.47 -10.53 -5.75
C LEU A 18 -2.28 -9.17 -5.07
N ASN A 19 -3.02 -8.89 -4.00
CA ASN A 19 -3.00 -7.56 -3.37
C ASN A 19 -1.90 -7.38 -2.34
N TYR A 20 -1.50 -8.46 -1.67
CA TYR A 20 -0.55 -8.39 -0.56
C TYR A 20 0.74 -9.15 -0.86
N TYR A 21 0.69 -10.49 -0.89
CA TYR A 21 1.91 -11.31 -0.87
C TYR A 21 2.83 -11.06 -2.08
N SER A 22 2.27 -11.04 -3.29
CA SER A 22 3.05 -10.77 -4.51
C SER A 22 3.69 -9.39 -4.48
N ARG A 23 2.98 -8.38 -3.95
CA ARG A 23 3.47 -7.00 -3.89
C ARG A 23 4.59 -6.86 -2.85
N ILE A 24 4.41 -7.42 -1.66
CA ILE A 24 5.44 -7.44 -0.62
C ILE A 24 6.68 -8.18 -1.11
N ARG A 25 6.52 -9.33 -1.79
CA ARG A 25 7.66 -10.05 -2.35
C ARG A 25 8.38 -9.25 -3.44
N PHE A 26 7.63 -8.60 -4.32
CA PHE A 26 8.19 -7.76 -5.38
C PHE A 26 8.99 -6.59 -4.79
N MET A 27 8.44 -5.90 -3.79
CA MET A 27 9.13 -4.83 -3.08
C MET A 27 10.40 -5.32 -2.38
N ALA A 28 10.31 -6.44 -1.64
CA ALA A 28 11.45 -7.00 -0.90
C ALA A 28 12.58 -7.43 -1.84
N ASN A 29 12.26 -8.12 -2.95
CA ASN A 29 13.24 -8.56 -3.94
C ASN A 29 13.98 -7.39 -4.60
N LEU A 30 13.29 -6.26 -4.82
CA LEU A 30 13.87 -5.08 -5.48
C LEU A 30 14.47 -4.06 -4.50
N ALA A 31 14.26 -4.23 -3.20
CA ALA A 31 14.65 -3.24 -2.19
C ALA A 31 16.14 -2.89 -2.28
N THR A 32 17.03 -3.87 -2.37
CA THR A 32 18.49 -3.60 -2.46
C THR A 32 18.85 -2.84 -3.74
N LEU A 33 18.24 -3.15 -4.87
CA LEU A 33 18.49 -2.44 -6.14
C LEU A 33 18.02 -1.00 -6.06
N ILE A 34 16.82 -0.78 -5.53
CA ILE A 34 16.24 0.56 -5.39
C ILE A 34 17.03 1.39 -4.37
N GLN A 35 17.48 0.81 -3.26
CA GLN A 35 18.32 1.50 -2.27
C GLN A 35 19.66 1.98 -2.85
N ASN A 36 20.18 1.29 -3.87
CA ASN A 36 21.44 1.62 -4.54
C ASN A 36 21.23 2.49 -5.79
N ALA A 37 20.00 2.77 -6.19
CA ALA A 37 19.71 3.67 -7.30
C ALA A 37 20.20 5.09 -7.00
N THR A 38 20.53 5.86 -8.03
CA THR A 38 21.04 7.22 -7.90
C THR A 38 19.94 8.23 -7.61
N SER A 39 18.76 8.07 -8.20
CA SER A 39 17.52 8.82 -7.87
C SER A 39 16.39 8.52 -8.87
N PRO A 40 15.11 8.68 -8.49
CA PRO A 40 14.57 8.68 -7.13
C PRO A 40 14.35 7.25 -6.61
N ARG A 41 14.53 7.02 -5.31
CA ARG A 41 14.31 5.72 -4.65
C ARG A 41 12.89 5.62 -4.12
N ARG A 42 11.94 5.34 -5.02
CA ARG A 42 10.51 5.37 -4.67
C ARG A 42 9.76 4.14 -5.13
N ILE A 43 8.84 3.69 -4.30
CA ILE A 43 7.85 2.66 -4.64
C ILE A 43 6.46 3.25 -4.42
N VAL A 44 5.66 3.28 -5.48
CA VAL A 44 4.23 3.64 -5.41
C VAL A 44 3.40 2.38 -5.58
N ASN A 45 2.73 1.98 -4.51
CA ASN A 45 1.81 0.86 -4.46
C ASN A 45 0.36 1.37 -4.58
N VAL A 46 -0.26 1.13 -5.72
CA VAL A 46 -1.65 1.50 -5.99
C VAL A 46 -2.60 0.49 -5.34
N GLY A 47 -3.31 0.90 -4.31
CA GLY A 47 -4.14 0.06 -3.45
C GLY A 47 -5.19 0.87 -2.69
N GLY A 48 -5.36 0.58 -1.40
CA GLY A 48 -6.31 1.26 -0.51
C GLY A 48 -5.61 2.17 0.49
N GLY A 49 -4.63 2.97 0.06
CA GLY A 49 -4.01 3.97 0.93
C GLY A 49 -5.05 4.93 1.49
N GLY A 50 -4.99 5.21 2.79
CA GLY A 50 -5.98 6.00 3.50
C GLY A 50 -7.30 5.25 3.79
N MET A 51 -7.43 3.99 3.36
CA MET A 51 -8.61 3.15 3.59
C MET A 51 -8.34 2.04 4.62
N GLU A 52 -7.27 2.14 5.41
CA GLU A 52 -6.96 1.18 6.46
C GLU A 52 -8.12 1.01 7.45
N GLY A 53 -8.42 -0.25 7.75
CA GLY A 53 -9.50 -0.64 8.64
C GLY A 53 -9.09 -1.71 9.64
N LEU A 54 -10.10 -2.32 10.27
CA LEU A 54 -9.89 -3.41 11.21
C LEU A 54 -9.11 -4.57 10.57
N LEU A 55 -8.15 -5.10 11.32
CA LEU A 55 -7.31 -6.24 10.92
C LEU A 55 -7.69 -7.46 11.77
N ASP A 56 -8.05 -8.57 11.13
CA ASP A 56 -8.19 -9.85 11.83
C ASP A 56 -6.81 -10.52 11.91
N ALA A 57 -6.13 -10.34 13.03
CA ALA A 57 -4.81 -10.94 13.27
C ALA A 57 -4.82 -12.48 13.21
N THR A 58 -5.98 -13.12 13.35
CA THR A 58 -6.12 -14.59 13.27
C THR A 58 -6.40 -15.08 11.84
N ASP A 59 -6.57 -14.17 10.89
CA ASP A 59 -6.88 -14.47 9.49
C ASP A 59 -6.25 -13.44 8.55
N LEU A 60 -4.96 -13.15 8.68
CA LEU A 60 -4.24 -12.23 7.80
C LEU A 60 -4.45 -12.52 6.29
N PRO A 61 -4.53 -13.78 5.81
CA PRO A 61 -4.87 -14.06 4.41
C PRO A 61 -6.29 -13.63 3.98
N GLY A 62 -7.17 -13.30 4.93
CA GLY A 62 -8.54 -12.83 4.69
C GLY A 62 -9.48 -13.90 4.11
N LEU A 63 -9.34 -15.16 4.53
CA LEU A 63 -10.19 -16.28 4.08
C LEU A 63 -11.60 -16.23 4.70
N ARG A 64 -11.73 -15.63 5.88
CA ARG A 64 -12.93 -15.57 6.71
C ARG A 64 -13.46 -14.13 6.86
N VAL A 65 -12.63 -13.13 6.60
CA VAL A 65 -13.04 -11.71 6.61
C VAL A 65 -14.16 -11.44 5.60
N THR A 66 -15.17 -10.68 6.03
CA THR A 66 -16.38 -10.41 5.25
C THR A 66 -16.11 -9.42 4.11
N PRO A 67 -16.91 -9.47 3.01
CA PRO A 67 -16.71 -8.60 1.85
C PRO A 67 -16.69 -7.10 2.13
N ASP A 68 -17.46 -6.64 3.12
CA ASP A 68 -17.49 -5.23 3.54
C ASP A 68 -16.22 -4.80 4.28
N MET A 69 -15.60 -5.72 5.03
CA MET A 69 -14.37 -5.47 5.79
C MET A 69 -13.09 -5.70 4.97
N ILE A 70 -13.14 -6.51 3.91
CA ILE A 70 -11.93 -7.00 3.21
C ILE A 70 -11.04 -5.89 2.66
N ARG A 71 -11.63 -4.77 2.23
CA ARG A 71 -10.88 -3.62 1.72
C ARG A 71 -10.02 -3.01 2.82
N GLY A 72 -10.64 -2.69 3.96
CA GLY A 72 -9.92 -2.10 5.10
C GLY A 72 -8.88 -3.06 5.65
N HIS A 73 -9.24 -4.34 5.76
CA HIS A 73 -8.35 -5.39 6.22
C HIS A 73 -7.08 -5.51 5.36
N LEU A 74 -7.23 -5.66 4.03
CA LEU A 74 -6.09 -5.80 3.13
C LEU A 74 -5.29 -4.49 3.03
N SER A 75 -5.94 -3.34 3.12
CA SER A 75 -5.24 -2.05 3.10
C SER A 75 -4.31 -1.91 4.31
N THR A 76 -4.81 -2.26 5.50
CA THR A 76 -4.02 -2.30 6.73
C THR A 76 -2.87 -3.29 6.64
N LEU A 77 -3.15 -4.50 6.15
CA LEU A 77 -2.12 -5.54 5.97
C LEU A 77 -1.00 -5.07 5.03
N ILE A 78 -1.34 -4.44 3.90
CA ILE A 78 -0.38 -3.85 2.96
C ILE A 78 0.46 -2.77 3.65
N THR A 79 -0.17 -1.81 4.33
CA THR A 79 0.56 -0.68 4.94
C THR A 79 1.53 -1.15 6.01
N LEU A 80 1.11 -2.03 6.93
CA LEU A 80 2.00 -2.57 7.97
C LEU A 80 3.06 -3.51 7.38
N GLY A 81 2.75 -4.24 6.31
CA GLY A 81 3.74 -5.03 5.56
C GLY A 81 4.82 -4.14 4.91
N ILE A 82 4.43 -3.00 4.36
CA ILE A 82 5.36 -1.99 3.83
C ILE A 82 6.24 -1.41 4.96
N GLU A 83 5.66 -1.07 6.12
CA GLU A 83 6.43 -0.63 7.29
C GLU A 83 7.48 -1.67 7.71
N ALA A 84 7.14 -2.97 7.65
CA ALA A 84 8.09 -4.03 7.95
C ALA A 84 9.27 -4.07 6.95
N ILE A 85 9.03 -3.85 5.65
CA ILE A 85 10.11 -3.74 4.65
C ILE A 85 10.96 -2.49 4.90
N GLN A 86 10.33 -1.37 5.22
CA GLN A 86 11.04 -0.10 5.40
C GLN A 86 12.14 -0.18 6.47
N LYS A 87 11.96 -1.00 7.52
CA LYS A 87 12.97 -1.24 8.56
C LYS A 87 14.34 -1.65 8.00
N THR A 88 14.38 -2.36 6.87
CA THR A 88 15.62 -2.78 6.20
C THR A 88 15.88 -2.01 4.90
N ALA A 89 14.98 -1.09 4.53
CA ALA A 89 15.08 -0.26 3.34
C ALA A 89 14.81 1.23 3.59
N PRO A 90 15.50 1.87 4.55
CA PRO A 90 15.17 3.24 4.99
C PRO A 90 15.48 4.33 3.95
N LYS A 91 16.25 4.00 2.90
CA LYS A 91 16.52 4.90 1.76
C LYS A 91 15.38 4.93 0.73
N ILE A 92 14.38 4.05 0.85
CA ILE A 92 13.25 4.03 -0.08
C ILE A 92 12.09 4.81 0.53
N SER A 93 11.47 5.66 -0.29
CA SER A 93 10.16 6.25 0.00
C SER A 93 9.06 5.31 -0.49
N PHE A 94 8.22 4.84 0.42
CA PHE A 94 7.08 3.96 0.10
C PHE A 94 5.77 4.74 0.19
N ILE A 95 4.98 4.67 -0.88
CA ILE A 95 3.66 5.29 -0.93
C ILE A 95 2.64 4.19 -1.20
N HIS A 96 1.74 3.95 -0.25
CA HIS A 96 0.51 3.21 -0.47
C HIS A 96 -0.58 4.23 -0.80
N ASN A 97 -1.12 4.18 -2.02
CA ASN A 97 -2.10 5.18 -2.47
C ASN A 97 -3.45 4.53 -2.82
N TYR A 98 -4.54 5.17 -2.44
CA TYR A 98 -5.84 4.96 -3.07
C TYR A 98 -6.09 6.08 -4.07
N PRO A 99 -6.24 5.80 -5.37
CA PRO A 99 -6.41 6.85 -6.37
C PRO A 99 -7.86 7.33 -6.50
N GLY A 100 -8.78 6.81 -5.68
CA GLY A 100 -10.21 6.88 -5.95
C GLY A 100 -10.69 5.74 -6.85
N THR A 101 -11.97 5.75 -7.19
CA THR A 101 -12.53 4.80 -8.12
C THR A 101 -12.21 5.25 -9.55
N VAL A 102 -11.43 4.47 -10.29
CA VAL A 102 -11.07 4.78 -11.68
C VAL A 102 -11.76 3.77 -12.60
N LEU A 103 -12.55 4.24 -13.57
CA LEU A 103 -13.21 3.35 -14.52
C LEU A 103 -12.17 2.75 -15.49
N THR A 104 -11.74 1.53 -15.21
CA THR A 104 -10.73 0.80 -16.00
C THR A 104 -11.23 -0.58 -16.43
N GLY A 105 -10.37 -1.35 -17.09
CA GLY A 105 -10.63 -2.75 -17.42
C GLY A 105 -10.93 -3.66 -16.21
N LEU A 106 -10.70 -3.21 -14.97
CA LEU A 106 -11.05 -3.94 -13.75
C LEU A 106 -12.55 -4.34 -13.66
N TYR A 107 -13.40 -3.54 -14.31
CA TYR A 107 -14.86 -3.72 -14.33
C TYR A 107 -15.37 -4.37 -15.62
N ARG A 108 -14.49 -4.78 -16.55
CA ARG A 108 -14.85 -5.25 -17.90
C ARG A 108 -15.81 -6.44 -17.89
N ASP A 109 -15.60 -7.36 -16.95
CA ASP A 109 -16.38 -8.62 -16.86
C ASP A 109 -17.52 -8.54 -15.83
N MET A 110 -17.86 -7.33 -15.34
CA MET A 110 -19.00 -7.14 -14.45
C MET A 110 -20.25 -6.78 -15.25
N GLU A 111 -21.37 -7.45 -14.98
CA GLU A 111 -22.67 -7.12 -15.58
C GLU A 111 -23.12 -5.70 -15.19
N THR A 112 -22.86 -5.31 -13.94
CA THR A 112 -23.16 -3.98 -13.41
C THR A 112 -21.98 -3.45 -12.63
N ILE A 113 -21.64 -2.18 -12.88
CA ILE A 113 -20.59 -1.48 -12.17
C ILE A 113 -21.12 -1.07 -10.79
N PRO A 114 -20.43 -1.41 -9.67
CA PRO A 114 -20.97 -1.22 -8.32
C PRO A 114 -20.80 0.21 -7.78
N PHE A 115 -20.78 1.22 -8.66
CA PHE A 115 -20.66 2.63 -8.32
C PHE A 115 -21.20 3.49 -9.48
N ASP A 116 -21.51 4.76 -9.19
CA ASP A 116 -21.89 5.75 -10.19
C ASP A 116 -20.66 6.17 -11.03
N PRO A 117 -20.59 5.87 -12.34
CA PRO A 117 -19.45 6.22 -13.17
C PRO A 117 -19.16 7.72 -13.26
N SER A 118 -20.15 8.59 -12.98
CA SER A 118 -19.94 10.04 -12.94
C SER A 118 -19.08 10.51 -11.76
N LEU A 119 -18.96 9.67 -10.72
CA LEU A 119 -18.09 9.89 -9.57
C LEU A 119 -16.68 9.30 -9.76
N ALA A 120 -16.40 8.72 -10.93
CA ALA A 120 -15.09 8.13 -11.20
C ALA A 120 -14.01 9.20 -11.37
N MET A 121 -12.83 8.95 -10.80
CA MET A 121 -11.61 9.69 -11.07
C MET A 121 -11.29 9.60 -12.57
N PRO A 122 -11.13 10.73 -13.29
CA PRO A 122 -10.68 10.73 -14.67
C PRO A 122 -9.34 10.01 -14.82
N LEU A 123 -9.17 9.25 -15.91
CA LEU A 123 -7.97 8.44 -16.10
C LEU A 123 -6.69 9.30 -16.20
N ASP A 124 -6.78 10.42 -16.92
CA ASP A 124 -5.65 11.33 -17.10
C ASP A 124 -5.26 11.99 -15.76
N GLU A 125 -6.24 12.44 -14.99
CA GLU A 125 -6.02 13.02 -13.66
C GLU A 125 -5.42 11.98 -12.68
N CYS A 126 -5.90 10.73 -12.72
CA CYS A 126 -5.30 9.63 -11.97
C CYS A 126 -3.82 9.43 -12.34
N GLY A 127 -3.48 9.49 -13.64
CA GLY A 127 -2.11 9.40 -14.14
C GLY A 127 -1.23 10.56 -13.65
N GLU A 128 -1.72 11.79 -13.74
CA GLU A 128 -1.04 12.99 -13.25
C GLU A 128 -0.77 12.92 -11.74
N ARG A 129 -1.76 12.49 -10.95
CA ARG A 129 -1.60 12.30 -9.49
C ARG A 129 -0.55 11.23 -9.18
N HIS A 130 -0.54 10.10 -9.88
CA HIS A 130 0.50 9.08 -9.68
C HIS A 130 1.89 9.56 -10.11
N LEU A 131 2.00 10.34 -11.18
CA LEU A 131 3.26 10.97 -11.57
C LEU A 131 3.75 11.92 -10.47
N TYR A 132 2.85 12.69 -9.87
CA TYR A 132 3.16 13.55 -8.73
C TYR A 132 3.64 12.75 -7.52
N LEU A 133 2.93 11.68 -7.12
CA LEU A 133 3.37 10.77 -6.05
C LEU A 133 4.76 10.19 -6.32
N ALA A 134 5.02 9.78 -7.56
CA ALA A 134 6.28 9.17 -7.97
C ALA A 134 7.47 10.15 -8.00
N THR A 135 7.26 11.43 -8.28
CA THR A 135 8.36 12.36 -8.60
C THR A 135 8.52 13.54 -7.66
N SER A 136 7.47 13.89 -6.92
CA SER A 136 7.46 15.04 -6.02
C SER A 136 8.43 14.87 -4.84
N LYS A 137 8.91 16.01 -4.33
CA LYS A 137 9.65 16.10 -3.07
C LYS A 137 8.79 15.91 -1.81
N ARG A 138 7.46 15.98 -1.95
CA ARG A 138 6.49 15.90 -0.85
C ARG A 138 6.64 14.61 -0.02
N TYR A 139 7.13 13.52 -0.60
CA TYR A 139 7.19 12.20 0.02
C TYR A 139 8.65 11.72 0.20
N PRO A 140 9.47 12.34 1.06
CA PRO A 140 10.87 11.93 1.24
C PRO A 140 10.97 10.52 1.85
N SER A 141 12.09 9.82 1.61
CA SER A 141 12.48 8.62 2.36
C SER A 141 12.89 8.98 3.79
N LEU A 142 13.00 7.98 4.68
CA LEU A 142 13.46 8.19 6.06
C LEU A 142 14.92 8.71 6.09
N VAL A 143 15.76 8.21 5.18
CA VAL A 143 17.07 8.79 4.89
C VAL A 143 16.88 9.69 3.67
N GLN A 144 16.89 11.01 3.86
CA GLN A 144 16.60 11.99 2.81
C GLN A 144 17.48 11.78 1.55
N ASP A 145 16.82 11.66 0.40
CA ASP A 145 17.46 11.72 -0.93
C ASP A 145 17.55 13.18 -1.41
N THR A 146 18.61 13.48 -2.17
CA THR A 146 18.92 14.83 -2.69
C THR A 146 18.25 15.19 -4.02
N VAL A 147 17.54 14.26 -4.68
CA VAL A 147 17.04 14.44 -6.05
C VAL A 147 15.55 14.10 -6.16
N THR A 148 14.71 15.12 -5.96
CA THR A 148 13.26 15.09 -6.19
C THR A 148 12.82 16.38 -6.86
N VAL A 149 11.75 16.35 -7.64
CA VAL A 149 11.24 17.54 -8.35
C VAL A 149 10.62 18.52 -7.34
N ARG A 150 11.09 19.77 -7.34
CA ARG A 150 10.45 20.87 -6.62
C ARG A 150 9.23 21.32 -7.43
N VAL A 151 8.06 21.36 -6.79
CA VAL A 151 6.84 21.87 -7.42
C VAL A 151 6.60 23.30 -6.92
N GLN A 152 6.25 24.22 -7.81
CA GLN A 152 5.91 25.60 -7.40
C GLN A 152 4.65 25.57 -6.53
N GLY A 153 4.72 26.19 -5.34
CA GLY A 153 3.57 26.35 -4.45
C GLY A 153 3.28 25.19 -3.48
N GLY A 154 4.16 24.19 -3.36
CA GLY A 154 3.97 23.06 -2.45
C GLY A 154 5.28 22.48 -1.94
N ASP A 155 5.76 23.03 -0.83
CA ASP A 155 6.98 22.60 -0.13
C ASP A 155 6.68 21.73 1.10
N ASP A 156 5.40 21.47 1.37
CA ASP A 156 4.99 20.72 2.56
C ASP A 156 5.34 19.25 2.37
N VAL A 157 6.21 18.76 3.26
CA VAL A 157 6.46 17.35 3.45
C VAL A 157 5.14 16.68 3.88
N ALA A 158 4.82 15.51 3.33
CA ALA A 158 3.63 14.77 3.71
C ALA A 158 3.78 14.19 5.11
N ILE A 159 2.63 14.03 5.78
CA ILE A 159 2.56 13.26 7.02
C ILE A 159 2.57 11.78 6.66
N GLY A 160 3.48 11.02 7.27
CA GLY A 160 3.55 9.59 7.08
C GLY A 160 2.62 8.80 7.99
N THR A 161 2.71 7.47 7.93
CA THR A 161 1.82 6.56 8.67
C THR A 161 1.97 6.66 10.20
N THR A 162 3.09 7.17 10.70
CA THR A 162 3.32 7.38 12.14
C THR A 162 2.66 8.65 12.68
N GLY A 163 2.19 9.54 11.80
CA GLY A 163 1.68 10.88 12.17
C GLY A 163 2.75 11.98 12.13
N GLU A 164 4.00 11.63 11.89
CA GLU A 164 5.11 12.60 11.75
C GLU A 164 5.36 12.93 10.27
N PHE A 165 5.96 14.09 10.02
CA PHE A 165 6.36 14.49 8.68
C PHE A 165 7.57 13.69 8.20
N GLY A 166 7.52 13.23 6.95
CA GLY A 166 8.73 12.76 6.27
C GLY A 166 9.23 11.38 6.71
N THR A 167 8.34 10.49 7.16
CA THR A 167 8.75 9.23 7.79
C THR A 167 9.13 8.14 6.80
N GLY A 168 8.94 8.36 5.50
CA GLY A 168 9.30 7.43 4.43
C GLY A 168 8.28 6.32 4.13
N VAL A 169 7.19 6.20 4.92
CA VAL A 169 6.01 5.43 4.55
C VAL A 169 4.79 6.34 4.60
N TYR A 170 4.06 6.38 3.49
CA TYR A 170 2.91 7.25 3.32
C TYR A 170 1.70 6.41 2.94
N SER A 171 0.57 6.69 3.60
CA SER A 171 -0.72 6.15 3.22
C SER A 171 -1.62 7.29 2.77
N ILE A 172 -1.90 7.34 1.47
CA ILE A 172 -2.38 8.53 0.78
C ILE A 172 -3.72 8.25 0.10
N GLY A 173 -4.72 9.05 0.43
CA GLY A 173 -6.06 8.97 -0.16
C GLY A 173 -6.12 9.54 -1.58
N SER A 174 -7.33 9.58 -2.13
CA SER A 174 -7.56 10.00 -3.52
C SER A 174 -7.15 11.43 -3.78
N ASP A 175 -7.32 12.32 -2.80
CA ASP A 175 -6.97 13.74 -2.83
C ASP A 175 -5.47 14.03 -2.65
N GLY A 176 -4.64 13.00 -2.47
CA GLY A 176 -3.19 13.17 -2.26
C GLY A 176 -2.80 13.41 -0.80
N GLU A 177 -3.75 13.34 0.13
CA GLU A 177 -3.55 13.61 1.55
C GLU A 177 -3.58 12.35 2.43
N ALA A 178 -2.98 12.46 3.61
CA ALA A 178 -3.02 11.40 4.61
C ALA A 178 -4.34 11.42 5.39
N VAL A 179 -4.94 10.25 5.61
CA VAL A 179 -6.23 10.12 6.30
C VAL A 179 -6.02 9.91 7.81
N SER A 180 -6.69 10.71 8.66
CA SER A 180 -6.54 10.68 10.13
C SER A 180 -6.96 9.38 10.78
N GLU A 181 -8.11 8.85 10.39
CA GLU A 181 -8.76 7.68 10.96
C GLU A 181 -7.88 6.44 10.75
N SER A 182 -7.38 6.29 9.52
CA SER A 182 -6.44 5.25 9.12
C SER A 182 -5.15 5.30 9.95
N ARG A 183 -4.61 6.49 10.22
CA ARG A 183 -3.42 6.65 11.09
C ARG A 183 -3.69 6.22 12.54
N ALA A 184 -4.88 6.50 13.08
CA ALA A 184 -5.23 6.08 14.43
C ALA A 184 -5.26 4.55 14.56
N ILE A 185 -5.85 3.87 13.58
CA ILE A 185 -5.88 2.40 13.51
C ILE A 185 -4.45 1.83 13.41
N LEU A 186 -3.62 2.38 12.52
CA LEU A 186 -2.23 1.97 12.37
C LEU A 186 -1.43 2.17 13.66
N ALA A 187 -1.63 3.28 14.36
CA ALA A 187 -0.98 3.54 15.65
C ALA A 187 -1.36 2.50 16.72
N GLN A 188 -2.64 2.14 16.80
CA GLN A 188 -3.11 1.10 17.72
C GLN A 188 -2.48 -0.27 17.40
N LEU A 189 -2.47 -0.68 16.12
CA LEU A 189 -1.90 -1.96 15.70
C LEU A 189 -0.38 -2.02 15.92
N ARG A 190 0.33 -0.90 15.74
CA ARG A 190 1.76 -0.80 16.08
C ARG A 190 2.00 -1.02 17.57
N GLN A 191 1.19 -0.45 18.46
CA GLN A 191 1.31 -0.68 19.91
C GLN A 191 1.08 -2.15 20.29
N GLN A 192 0.34 -2.90 19.47
CA GLN A 192 0.09 -4.33 19.65
C GLN A 192 1.18 -5.22 19.03
N GLY A 193 2.25 -4.66 18.45
CA GLY A 193 3.33 -5.43 17.82
C GLY A 193 2.94 -6.04 16.47
N MET A 194 1.93 -5.48 15.80
CA MET A 194 1.37 -6.08 14.59
C MET A 194 2.30 -6.01 13.39
N VAL A 195 3.24 -5.07 13.35
CA VAL A 195 4.24 -4.98 12.26
C VAL A 195 5.13 -6.22 12.28
N GLU A 196 5.62 -6.61 13.45
CA GLU A 196 6.44 -7.80 13.65
C GLU A 196 5.64 -9.09 13.39
N GLU A 197 4.39 -9.13 13.82
CA GLU A 197 3.48 -10.26 13.57
C GLU A 197 3.27 -10.50 12.07
N ILE A 198 2.90 -9.44 11.34
CA ILE A 198 2.70 -9.48 9.90
C ILE A 198 3.99 -9.87 9.18
N GLN A 199 5.14 -9.34 9.60
CA GLN A 199 6.43 -9.70 9.03
C GLN A 199 6.71 -11.20 9.18
N ARG A 200 6.48 -11.75 10.39
CA ARG A 200 6.71 -13.17 10.69
C ARG A 200 5.77 -14.07 9.88
N HIS A 201 4.49 -13.72 9.83
CA HIS A 201 3.50 -14.41 9.01
C HIS A 201 3.89 -14.42 7.53
N THR A 202 4.25 -13.25 6.99
CA THR A 202 4.57 -13.10 5.57
C THR A 202 5.82 -13.88 5.18
N MET A 203 6.85 -13.86 6.01
CA MET A 203 8.05 -14.67 5.79
C MET A 203 7.74 -16.17 5.93
N GLY A 204 6.91 -16.55 6.89
CA GLY A 204 6.44 -17.93 7.05
C GLY A 204 5.72 -18.45 5.80
N GLU A 205 4.84 -17.64 5.21
CA GLU A 205 4.17 -17.99 3.95
C GLU A 205 5.15 -18.10 2.78
N PHE A 206 6.14 -17.22 2.67
CA PHE A 206 7.18 -17.35 1.65
C PHE A 206 8.01 -18.62 1.81
N ILE A 207 8.43 -18.96 3.03
CA ILE A 207 9.17 -20.21 3.30
C ILE A 207 8.29 -21.43 2.98
N ARG A 208 7.01 -21.41 3.38
CA ARG A 208 6.07 -22.50 3.11
C ARG A 208 5.91 -22.77 1.61
N ILE A 209 5.86 -21.71 0.80
CA ILE A 209 5.60 -21.79 -0.64
C ILE A 209 6.88 -22.07 -1.43
N LEU A 210 7.98 -21.41 -1.08
CA LEU A 210 9.22 -21.39 -1.88
C LEU A 210 10.33 -22.29 -1.31
N GLY A 211 10.23 -22.71 -0.04
CA GLY A 211 11.25 -23.49 0.65
C GLY A 211 12.43 -22.68 1.21
N SER A 212 12.49 -21.37 0.94
CA SER A 212 13.53 -20.44 1.44
C SER A 212 13.09 -18.99 1.38
#